data_AF-A0A3D3A7N7-F1
#
_entry.id   AF-A0A3D3A7N7-F1
#
_cell.length_a   1.000
_cell.length_b   1.000
_cell.length_c   1.000
_cell.angle_alpha   90.00
_cell.angle_beta   90.00
_cell.angle_gamma   90.00
#
_symmetry.space_group_name_H-M   'P 1'
#
loop_
_entity.id
_entity.type
_entity.pdbx_description
1 polymer ?
#
loop_
_entity_poly.entity_id
_entity_poly.type
_entity_poly.pdbx_seq_one_letter_code
_entity_poly.pdbx_strand_id
1 'polypeptide(L)'
;DAFAQALRSVGEPIRDRDADDISMGRVLAQLFMITEQFDMVTQPQLLLLQKTMVTVEGVARSFDPKVNIWDASEKLVGDWLRKSIGPQALLQDMADNAGRTLRMVQRLPDTLDELERGARALQNHQSSKPAARSDRLARLIGLSALGLALATIIYRIL
;
A
#
# COMPACT_ATOMS: atom_id res chain seq x y z
N ASP A 1 1.94 -9.04 -3.87
CA ASP A 1 2.87 -10.15 -4.16
C ASP A 1 3.44 -10.19 -5.57
N ALA A 2 2.61 -10.09 -6.62
CA ALA A 2 3.08 -10.16 -8.01
C ALA A 2 4.19 -9.13 -8.36
N PHE A 3 4.06 -7.88 -7.92
CA PHE A 3 5.07 -6.84 -8.14
C PHE A 3 6.41 -7.14 -7.45
N ALA A 4 6.37 -7.52 -6.16
CA ALA A 4 7.57 -7.86 -5.41
C ALA A 4 8.28 -9.12 -5.95
N GLN A 5 7.52 -10.06 -6.50
CA GLN A 5 8.03 -11.25 -7.16
C GLN A 5 8.66 -10.92 -8.53
N ALA A 6 8.04 -10.01 -9.29
CA ALA A 6 8.61 -9.48 -10.53
C ALA A 6 9.91 -8.69 -10.28
N LEU A 7 9.97 -7.89 -9.21
CA LEU A 7 11.21 -7.20 -8.83
C LEU A 7 12.31 -8.19 -8.39
N ARG A 8 11.96 -9.24 -7.62
CA ARG A 8 12.92 -10.27 -7.23
C ARG A 8 13.48 -11.04 -8.43
N SER A 9 12.65 -11.40 -9.40
CA SER A 9 13.11 -12.14 -10.58
C SER A 9 14.12 -11.38 -11.44
N VAL A 10 14.16 -10.05 -11.33
CA VAL A 10 15.17 -9.21 -11.97
C VAL A 10 16.42 -9.03 -11.09
N GLY A 11 16.25 -8.91 -9.77
CA GLY A 11 17.35 -8.62 -8.84
C GLY A 11 18.18 -9.83 -8.40
N GLU A 12 17.59 -11.03 -8.38
CA GLU A 12 18.27 -12.25 -7.92
C GLU A 12 19.41 -12.71 -8.86
N PRO A 13 19.27 -12.65 -10.21
CA PRO A 13 20.33 -13.06 -11.14
C PRO A 13 21.58 -12.19 -11.12
N ILE A 14 21.46 -10.91 -10.72
CA ILE A 14 22.56 -9.94 -10.71
C ILE A 14 23.33 -9.92 -9.38
N ARG A 15 22.79 -10.55 -8.32
CA ARG A 15 23.34 -10.48 -6.97
C ARG A 15 24.65 -11.26 -6.79
N ASP A 16 24.84 -12.34 -7.55
CA ASP A 16 25.95 -13.28 -7.38
C ASP A 16 26.83 -13.41 -8.64
N ARG A 17 26.77 -12.45 -9.59
CA ARG A 17 27.55 -12.48 -10.85
C ARG A 17 28.27 -11.15 -11.08
N ASP A 18 29.47 -11.23 -11.64
CA ASP A 18 30.23 -10.05 -12.05
C ASP A 18 29.55 -9.34 -13.23
N ALA A 19 29.76 -8.01 -13.32
CA ALA A 19 29.10 -7.16 -14.32
C ALA A 19 29.41 -7.57 -15.77
N ASP A 20 30.56 -8.22 -16.01
CA ASP A 20 30.99 -8.69 -17.33
C ASP A 20 30.16 -9.90 -17.82
N ASP A 21 29.54 -10.66 -16.90
CA ASP A 21 28.72 -11.83 -17.21
C ASP A 21 27.24 -11.50 -17.38
N ILE A 22 26.85 -10.23 -17.18
CA ILE A 22 25.46 -9.78 -17.19
C ILE A 22 25.23 -8.82 -18.35
N SER A 23 24.25 -9.14 -19.21
CA SER A 23 23.76 -8.18 -20.21
C SER A 23 22.96 -7.08 -19.52
N MET A 24 23.59 -5.93 -19.27
CA MET A 24 22.93 -4.78 -18.63
C MET A 24 21.72 -4.27 -19.43
N GLY A 25 21.77 -4.38 -20.77
CA GLY A 25 20.63 -4.06 -21.63
C GLY A 25 19.40 -4.93 -21.39
N ARG A 26 19.60 -6.22 -21.06
CA ARG A 26 18.50 -7.16 -20.76
C ARG A 26 17.86 -6.84 -19.41
N VAL A 27 18.66 -6.52 -18.40
CA VAL A 27 18.18 -6.14 -17.05
C VAL A 27 17.35 -4.86 -17.14
N LEU A 28 17.85 -3.85 -17.86
CA LEU A 28 17.15 -2.58 -18.05
C LEU A 28 15.82 -2.76 -18.80
N ALA A 29 15.80 -3.58 -19.86
CA ALA A 29 14.58 -3.91 -20.59
C ALA A 29 13.55 -4.62 -19.70
N GLN A 30 13.99 -5.56 -18.85
CA GLN A 30 13.12 -6.24 -17.89
C GLN A 30 12.52 -5.29 -16.84
N LEU A 31 13.32 -4.38 -16.28
CA LEU A 31 12.81 -3.36 -15.37
C LEU A 31 11.75 -2.48 -16.04
N PHE A 32 11.98 -2.04 -17.28
CA PHE A 32 11.00 -1.22 -18.00
C PHE A 32 9.69 -1.95 -18.30
N MET A 33 9.76 -3.21 -18.75
CA MET A 33 8.57 -4.03 -18.97
C MET A 33 7.75 -4.20 -17.68
N ILE A 34 8.40 -4.41 -16.54
CA ILE A 34 7.71 -4.55 -15.25
C ILE A 34 7.12 -3.19 -14.83
N THR A 35 7.85 -2.08 -14.97
CA THR A 35 7.32 -0.77 -14.63
C THR A 35 6.10 -0.39 -15.48
N GLU A 36 6.08 -0.79 -16.76
CA GLU A 36 4.95 -0.59 -17.67
C GLU A 36 3.77 -1.51 -17.30
N GLN A 37 4.05 -2.79 -17.02
CA GLN A 37 3.03 -3.75 -16.60
C GLN A 37 2.28 -3.31 -15.33
N PHE A 38 2.95 -2.59 -14.44
CA PHE A 38 2.37 -2.07 -13.19
C PHE A 38 2.04 -0.57 -13.24
N ASP A 39 2.03 0.04 -14.44
CA ASP A 39 1.68 1.46 -14.69
C ASP A 39 2.39 2.44 -13.73
N MET A 40 3.68 2.21 -13.50
CA MET A 40 4.45 2.97 -12.51
C MET A 40 4.69 4.40 -12.98
N VAL A 41 4.08 5.36 -12.28
CA VAL A 41 4.42 6.78 -12.43
C VAL A 41 5.83 7.02 -11.92
N THR A 42 6.67 7.67 -12.75
CA THR A 42 8.02 8.07 -12.36
C THR A 42 7.97 8.96 -11.12
N GLN A 43 8.61 8.52 -10.03
CA GLN A 43 8.70 9.30 -8.79
C GLN A 43 9.96 10.18 -8.80
N PRO A 44 9.83 11.52 -8.78
CA PRO A 44 10.99 12.43 -8.79
C PRO A 44 11.98 12.20 -7.63
N GLN A 45 11.48 11.74 -6.49
CA GLN A 45 12.27 11.45 -5.30
C GLN A 45 13.28 10.32 -5.55
N LEU A 46 12.93 9.34 -6.40
CA LEU A 46 13.85 8.26 -6.77
C LEU A 46 14.99 8.76 -7.67
N LEU A 47 14.72 9.73 -8.56
CA LEU A 47 15.76 10.37 -9.38
C LEU A 47 16.72 11.19 -8.52
N LEU A 48 16.22 11.89 -7.50
CA LEU A 48 17.06 12.64 -6.56
C LEU A 48 17.93 11.70 -5.70
N LEU A 49 17.35 10.58 -5.25
CA LEU A 49 18.09 9.55 -4.54
C LEU A 49 19.21 8.97 -5.43
N GLN A 50 18.90 8.63 -6.68
CA GLN A 50 19.89 8.13 -7.65
C GLN A 50 21.01 9.14 -7.90
N LYS A 51 20.69 10.43 -8.12
CA LYS A 51 21.70 11.48 -8.26
C LYS A 51 22.60 11.57 -7.03
N THR A 52 22.01 11.49 -5.83
CA THR A 52 22.76 11.55 -4.58
C THR A 52 23.67 10.33 -4.42
N MET A 53 23.15 9.13 -4.68
CA MET A 53 23.95 7.89 -4.68
C MET A 53 25.13 7.97 -5.63
N VAL A 54 24.92 8.35 -6.89
CA VAL A 54 25.98 8.48 -7.90
C VAL A 54 27.02 9.53 -7.47
N THR A 55 26.57 10.64 -6.89
CA THR A 55 27.49 11.68 -6.38
C THR A 55 28.34 11.15 -5.23
N VAL A 56 27.72 10.47 -4.26
CA VAL A 56 28.41 9.89 -3.10
C VAL A 56 29.38 8.78 -3.53
N GLU A 57 28.97 7.90 -4.45
CA GLU A 57 29.84 6.85 -5.00
C GLU A 57 31.02 7.46 -5.75
N GLY A 58 30.81 8.50 -6.56
CA GLY A 58 31.88 9.22 -7.26
C GLY A 58 32.90 9.83 -6.30
N VAL A 59 32.44 10.42 -5.19
CA VAL A 59 33.33 10.92 -4.13
C VAL A 59 34.07 9.77 -3.44
N ALA A 60 33.37 8.70 -3.05
CA ALA A 60 33.96 7.57 -2.34
C ALA A 60 35.01 6.84 -3.20
N ARG A 61 34.75 6.63 -4.49
CA ARG A 61 35.68 6.02 -5.45
C ARG A 61 36.94 6.85 -5.71
N SER A 62 36.89 8.16 -5.44
CA SER A 62 38.10 9.01 -5.50
C SER A 62 39.10 8.69 -4.38
N PHE A 63 38.63 8.09 -3.26
CA PHE A 63 39.46 7.66 -2.14
C PHE A 63 39.79 6.16 -2.20
N ASP A 64 38.82 5.31 -2.51
CA ASP A 64 39.00 3.87 -2.69
C ASP A 64 38.30 3.40 -3.97
N PRO A 65 39.05 3.06 -5.03
CA PRO A 65 38.49 2.62 -6.30
C PRO A 65 37.64 1.34 -6.21
N LYS A 66 37.82 0.54 -5.16
CA LYS A 66 37.13 -0.75 -4.96
C LYS A 66 35.90 -0.63 -4.06
N VAL A 67 35.57 0.56 -3.57
CA VAL A 67 34.42 0.75 -2.68
C VAL A 67 33.12 0.37 -3.41
N ASN A 68 32.29 -0.44 -2.75
CA ASN A 68 30.98 -0.83 -3.24
C ASN A 68 29.90 -0.14 -2.40
N ILE A 69 29.10 0.71 -3.05
CA ILE A 69 28.05 1.49 -2.38
C ILE A 69 26.92 0.59 -1.84
N TRP A 70 26.68 -0.57 -2.45
CA TRP A 70 25.67 -1.52 -1.99
C TRP A 70 26.08 -2.16 -0.66
N ASP A 71 27.33 -2.63 -0.56
CA ASP A 71 27.86 -3.20 0.69
C ASP A 71 27.88 -2.15 1.80
N ALA A 72 28.25 -0.90 1.47
CA ALA A 72 28.25 0.20 2.43
C ALA A 72 26.84 0.58 2.93
N SER A 73 25.81 0.37 2.10
CA SER A 73 24.42 0.73 2.42
C SER A 73 23.62 -0.43 3.04
N GLU A 74 24.11 -1.67 2.97
CA GLU A 74 23.42 -2.86 3.47
C GLU A 74 22.96 -2.72 4.92
N LYS A 75 23.87 -2.33 5.82
CA LYS A 75 23.54 -2.16 7.24
C LYS A 75 22.54 -1.03 7.47
N LEU A 76 22.70 0.09 6.78
CA LEU A 76 21.83 1.26 6.92
C LEU A 76 20.39 0.91 6.50
N VAL A 77 20.25 0.27 5.34
CA VAL A 77 18.94 -0.16 4.81
C VAL A 77 18.36 -1.27 5.68
N GLY A 78 19.18 -2.24 6.11
CA GLY A 78 18.73 -3.33 6.97
C GLY A 78 18.21 -2.86 8.34
N ASP A 79 18.92 -1.94 8.98
CA ASP A 79 18.50 -1.35 10.26
C ASP A 79 17.21 -0.53 10.10
N TRP A 80 17.10 0.25 9.02
CA TRP A 80 15.89 1.00 8.72
C TRP A 80 14.71 0.07 8.45
N LEU A 81 14.90 -0.97 7.64
CA LEU A 81 13.85 -1.93 7.29
C LEU A 81 13.31 -2.65 8.54
N ARG A 82 14.20 -3.09 9.44
CA ARG A 82 13.82 -3.70 10.72
C ARG A 82 13.00 -2.75 11.59
N LYS A 83 13.32 -1.46 11.57
CA LYS A 83 12.63 -0.44 12.36
C LYS A 83 11.33 0.06 11.74
N SER A 84 11.20 0.03 10.41
CA SER A 84 10.06 0.61 9.70
C SER A 84 9.03 -0.44 9.25
N ILE A 85 9.45 -1.68 9.02
CA ILE A 85 8.57 -2.77 8.55
C ILE A 85 8.50 -3.91 9.59
N GLY A 86 9.28 -3.84 10.67
CA GLY A 86 9.29 -4.87 11.71
C GLY A 86 8.03 -4.91 12.58
N PRO A 87 7.80 -6.02 13.30
CA PRO A 87 6.64 -6.18 14.20
C PRO A 87 6.62 -5.13 15.33
N GLN A 88 7.79 -4.67 15.76
CA GLN A 88 7.91 -3.59 16.74
C GLN A 88 7.41 -2.25 16.17
N ALA A 89 7.66 -1.97 14.90
CA ALA A 89 7.14 -0.80 14.19
C ALA A 89 5.61 -0.85 14.15
N LEU A 90 5.04 -2.01 13.82
CA LEU A 90 3.60 -2.21 13.79
C LEU A 90 2.96 -2.01 15.17
N LEU A 91 3.56 -2.55 16.23
CA LEU A 91 3.08 -2.35 17.60
C LEU A 91 3.15 -0.89 18.03
N GLN A 92 4.21 -0.19 17.64
CA GLN A 92 4.41 1.23 17.94
C GLN A 92 3.41 2.10 17.18
N ASP A 93 3.20 1.84 15.89
CA ASP A 93 2.17 2.49 15.08
C ASP A 93 0.77 2.23 15.65
N MET A 94 0.48 1.01 16.11
CA MET A 94 -0.78 0.69 16.78
C MET A 94 -0.94 1.46 18.09
N ALA A 95 0.11 1.57 18.91
CA ALA A 95 0.07 2.33 20.15
C ALA A 95 -0.13 3.82 19.90
N ASP A 96 0.62 4.40 18.95
CA ASP A 96 0.55 5.82 18.59
C ASP A 96 -0.80 6.18 17.95
N ASN A 97 -1.41 5.23 17.25
CA ASN A 97 -2.72 5.40 16.64
C ASN A 97 -3.88 4.93 17.53
N ALA A 98 -3.63 4.20 18.62
CA ALA A 98 -4.68 3.69 19.51
C ALA A 98 -5.58 4.80 20.04
N GLY A 99 -5.00 5.95 20.40
CA GLY A 99 -5.78 7.11 20.84
C GLY A 99 -6.66 7.72 19.74
N ARG A 100 -6.23 7.69 18.48
CA ARG A 100 -7.02 8.14 17.33
C ARG A 100 -8.16 7.16 17.04
N THR A 101 -7.85 5.87 17.01
CA THR A 101 -8.82 4.79 16.80
C THR A 101 -9.86 4.75 17.91
N LEU A 102 -9.45 4.91 19.18
CA LEU A 102 -10.35 4.93 20.33
C LEU A 102 -11.34 6.11 20.27
N ARG A 103 -10.88 7.31 19.90
CA ARG A 103 -11.78 8.47 19.70
C ARG A 103 -12.76 8.24 18.56
N MET A 104 -12.36 7.53 17.52
CA MET A 104 -13.23 7.20 16.39
C MET A 104 -14.30 6.17 16.79
N VAL A 105 -13.91 5.14 17.55
CA VAL A 105 -14.84 4.14 18.12
C VAL A 105 -15.81 4.77 19.12
N GLN A 106 -15.34 5.70 19.96
CA GLN A 106 -16.20 6.41 20.92
C GLN A 106 -17.24 7.31 20.23
N ARG A 107 -16.95 7.85 19.05
CA ARG A 107 -17.90 8.67 18.26
C ARG A 107 -18.79 7.85 17.33
N LEU A 108 -18.50 6.56 17.16
CA LEU A 108 -19.30 5.65 16.35
C LEU A 108 -20.78 5.58 16.79
N PRO A 109 -21.12 5.43 18.09
CA PRO A 109 -22.52 5.41 18.51
C PRO A 109 -23.26 6.72 18.15
N ASP A 110 -22.63 7.88 18.34
CA ASP A 110 -23.25 9.17 17.98
C ASP A 110 -23.55 9.25 16.48
N THR A 111 -22.61 8.80 15.63
CA THR A 111 -22.82 8.76 14.17
C THR A 111 -23.89 7.76 13.74
N LEU A 112 -24.03 6.64 14.45
CA LEU A 112 -25.08 5.64 14.19
C LEU A 112 -26.45 6.17 14.58
N ASP A 113 -26.56 6.89 15.71
CA ASP A 113 -27.80 7.52 16.16
C ASP A 113 -28.23 8.65 15.21
N GLU A 114 -27.28 9.43 14.68
CA GLU A 114 -27.55 10.46 13.67
C GLU A 114 -28.01 9.83 12.34
N LEU A 115 -27.37 8.74 11.91
CA LEU A 115 -27.80 7.95 10.75
C LEU A 115 -29.21 7.37 10.94
N GLU A 116 -29.52 6.84 12.12
CA GLU A 116 -30.84 6.29 12.41
C GLU A 116 -31.90 7.39 12.44
N ARG A 117 -31.60 8.55 13.04
CA ARG A 117 -32.50 9.72 13.02
C ARG A 117 -32.72 10.24 11.61
N GLY A 118 -31.67 10.32 10.79
CA GLY A 118 -31.77 10.70 9.37
C GLY A 118 -32.59 9.71 8.55
N ALA A 119 -32.38 8.40 8.76
CA ALA A 119 -33.15 7.35 8.11
C ALA A 119 -34.63 7.39 8.51
N ARG A 120 -34.93 7.60 9.79
CA ARG A 120 -36.32 7.78 10.29
C ARG A 120 -36.95 9.06 9.74
N ALA A 121 -36.21 10.15 9.62
CA ALA A 121 -36.71 11.39 9.01
C ALA A 121 -37.07 11.21 7.52
N LEU A 122 -36.26 10.45 6.77
CA LEU A 122 -36.54 10.09 5.38
C LEU A 122 -37.74 9.13 5.26
N GLN A 123 -37.90 8.20 6.20
CA GLN A 123 -39.05 7.29 6.26
C GLN A 123 -40.37 8.02 6.60
N ASN A 124 -40.30 8.97 7.53
CA ASN A 124 -41.45 9.82 7.87
C ASN A 124 -41.83 10.75 6.71
N HIS A 125 -40.87 11.23 5.92
CA HIS A 125 -41.14 11.97 4.68
C HIS A 125 -41.72 11.10 3.55
N GLN A 126 -41.41 9.80 3.51
CA GLN A 126 -42.03 8.85 2.56
C GLN A 126 -43.44 8.39 2.99
N SER A 127 -43.82 8.56 4.25
CA SER A 127 -45.13 8.15 4.79
C SER A 127 -46.30 9.04 4.32
N SER A 128 -46.04 10.09 3.53
CA SER A 128 -47.07 10.93 2.89
C SER A 128 -47.46 10.49 1.46
N LYS A 129 -47.06 9.31 0.98
CA LYS A 129 -47.60 8.75 -0.28
C LYS A 129 -48.17 7.34 -0.08
N PRO A 130 -49.47 7.12 -0.32
CA PRO A 130 -50.06 5.79 -0.21
C PRO A 130 -49.81 5.01 -1.51
N ALA A 131 -49.28 3.79 -1.42
CA ALA A 131 -49.66 2.67 -2.30
C ALA A 131 -48.98 1.38 -1.84
N ALA A 132 -49.82 0.41 -1.46
CA ALA A 132 -49.47 -0.97 -1.17
C ALA A 132 -48.79 -1.68 -2.35
N ARG A 133 -48.03 -2.75 -2.05
CA ARG A 133 -47.67 -3.93 -2.91
C ARG A 133 -46.18 -4.16 -3.27
N SER A 134 -45.19 -3.44 -2.72
CA SER A 134 -43.76 -3.57 -3.10
C SER A 134 -42.81 -4.24 -2.07
N ASP A 135 -43.27 -4.54 -0.85
CA ASP A 135 -42.40 -4.86 0.31
C ASP A 135 -41.52 -6.12 0.19
N ARG A 136 -41.85 -7.07 -0.70
CA ARG A 136 -41.07 -8.31 -0.84
C ARG A 136 -39.83 -8.14 -1.72
N LEU A 137 -39.88 -7.26 -2.72
CA LEU A 137 -38.75 -7.00 -3.61
C LEU A 137 -37.72 -6.06 -2.96
N ALA A 138 -38.19 -5.05 -2.22
CA ALA A 138 -37.32 -4.14 -1.48
C ALA A 138 -36.49 -4.86 -0.39
N ARG A 139 -37.07 -5.85 0.30
CA ARG A 139 -36.33 -6.66 1.29
C ARG A 139 -35.27 -7.56 0.66
N LEU A 140 -35.53 -8.12 -0.53
CA LEU A 140 -34.56 -8.96 -1.26
C LEU A 140 -33.39 -8.13 -1.81
N ILE A 141 -33.64 -6.89 -2.26
CA ILE A 141 -32.61 -5.97 -2.73
C ILE A 141 -31.75 -5.45 -1.55
N GLY A 142 -32.34 -5.23 -0.38
CA GLY A 142 -31.60 -4.82 0.81
C GLY A 142 -30.65 -5.89 1.35
N LEU A 143 -31.05 -7.17 1.30
CA LEU A 143 -30.21 -8.28 1.76
C LEU A 143 -29.03 -8.55 0.81
N SER A 144 -29.19 -8.38 -0.50
CA SER A 144 -28.09 -8.54 -1.46
C SER A 144 -27.05 -7.42 -1.36
N ALA A 145 -27.48 -6.19 -1.08
CA ALA A 145 -26.56 -5.06 -0.87
C ALA A 145 -25.68 -5.23 0.38
N LEU A 146 -26.24 -5.78 1.47
CA LEU A 146 -25.49 -6.04 2.71
C LEU A 146 -24.44 -7.13 2.52
N GLY A 147 -24.75 -8.18 1.74
CA GLY A 147 -23.81 -9.25 1.42
C GLY A 147 -22.62 -8.78 0.57
N LEU A 148 -22.85 -7.89 -0.40
CA LEU A 148 -21.79 -7.31 -1.23
C LEU A 148 -20.86 -6.39 -0.42
N ALA A 149 -21.40 -5.64 0.55
CA ALA A 149 -20.59 -4.80 1.44
C ALA A 149 -19.69 -5.65 2.37
N LEU A 150 -20.20 -6.75 2.92
CA LEU A 150 -19.41 -7.68 3.72
C LEU A 150 -18.33 -8.40 2.89
N ALA A 151 -18.66 -8.83 1.67
CA ALA A 151 -17.71 -9.49 0.78
C ALA A 151 -16.53 -8.57 0.37
N THR A 152 -16.82 -7.30 0.11
CA THR A 152 -15.79 -6.30 -0.24
C THR A 152 -14.88 -5.96 0.94
N ILE A 153 -15.41 -5.94 2.17
CA ILE A 153 -14.60 -5.75 3.39
C ILE A 153 -13.67 -6.95 3.61
N ILE A 154 -14.17 -8.18 3.48
CA ILE A 154 -13.38 -9.41 3.65
C ILE A 154 -12.27 -9.51 2.59
N TYR A 155 -12.58 -9.21 1.33
CA TYR A 155 -11.61 -9.25 0.23
C TYR A 155 -10.46 -8.23 0.38
N ARG A 156 -10.67 -7.15 1.14
CA ARG A 156 -9.67 -6.10 1.35
C ARG A 156 -8.73 -6.38 2.54
N ILE A 157 -9.08 -7.36 3.38
CA ILE A 157 -8.32 -7.77 4.57
C ILE A 157 -7.41 -8.99 4.28
N LEU A 158 -7.76 -9.80 3.27
CA LEU A 158 -6.96 -10.93 2.80
C LEU A 158 -5.99 -10.50 1.69
#